data_AF-A0A1J5PDS9-F1
#
_entry.id   AF-A0A1J5PDS9-F1
#
_cell.length_a   1.000
_cell.length_b   1.000
_cell.length_c   1.000
_cell.angle_alpha   90.00
_cell.angle_beta   90.00
_cell.angle_gamma   90.00
#
_symmetry.space_group_name_H-M   'P 1'
#
loop_
_entity.id
_entity.type
_entity.pdbx_description
1 polymer ?
#
loop_
_entity_poly.entity_id
_entity_poly.type
_entity_poly.pdbx_seq_one_letter_code
_entity_poly.pdbx_strand_id
1 'polypeptide(L)'
;MAIGWALGLPDELLRSLAPKSVTAPVAMGIAEQLGGIPALAAVFAVLTGLIGAISAKYLFDALGVVPVQIRGFALGTASHGIGAARAMHVNSDAGAYAGLALGLQVVLASVLIPLIARIL
;
A
#
# COMPACT_ATOMS: atom_id res chain seq x y z
N MET A 1 -4.17 -9.98 7.37
CA MET A 1 -3.33 -10.95 8.10
C MET A 1 -4.09 -11.55 9.27
N ALA A 2 -4.30 -10.85 10.39
CA ALA A 2 -4.97 -11.41 11.58
C ALA A 2 -6.35 -12.05 11.29
N ILE A 3 -7.22 -11.36 10.54
CA ILE A 3 -8.53 -11.89 10.16
C ILE A 3 -8.40 -13.15 9.31
N GLY A 4 -7.51 -13.14 8.31
CA GLY A 4 -7.29 -14.31 7.44
C GLY A 4 -6.78 -15.53 8.22
N TRP A 5 -5.89 -15.30 9.19
CA TRP A 5 -5.42 -16.35 10.08
C TRP A 5 -6.55 -16.89 10.97
N ALA A 6 -7.36 -16.00 11.56
CA ALA A 6 -8.50 -16.37 12.39
C ALA A 6 -9.59 -17.16 11.63
N LEU A 7 -9.73 -16.90 10.32
CA LEU A 7 -10.64 -17.64 9.43
C LEU A 7 -10.06 -18.96 8.90
N GLY A 8 -8.83 -19.32 9.28
CA GLY A 8 -8.19 -20.56 8.84
C GLY A 8 -7.87 -20.59 7.34
N LEU A 9 -7.52 -19.44 6.74
CA LEU A 9 -7.12 -19.40 5.34
C LEU A 9 -5.87 -20.27 5.10
N PRO A 10 -5.76 -20.94 3.93
CA PRO A 10 -4.57 -21.71 3.58
C PRO A 10 -3.29 -20.86 3.65
N ASP A 11 -2.18 -21.46 4.08
CA ASP A 11 -0.87 -20.81 4.20
C ASP A 11 -0.46 -20.05 2.94
N GLU A 12 -0.64 -20.66 1.77
CA GLU A 12 -0.30 -20.06 0.49
C GLU A 12 -1.08 -18.75 0.24
N LEU A 13 -2.36 -18.72 0.64
CA LEU A 13 -3.21 -17.54 0.55
C LEU A 13 -2.81 -16.47 1.57
N LEU A 14 -2.42 -16.88 2.79
CA LEU A 14 -1.89 -15.96 3.80
C LEU A 14 -0.59 -15.31 3.33
N ARG A 15 0.29 -16.06 2.67
CA ARG A 15 1.54 -15.55 2.09
C ARG A 15 1.28 -14.61 0.90
N SER A 16 0.30 -14.91 0.04
CA SER A 16 -0.18 -13.96 -0.97
C SER A 16 -0.77 -12.68 -0.39
N LEU A 17 -1.44 -12.77 0.77
CA LEU A 17 -2.08 -11.62 1.42
C LEU A 17 -1.08 -10.73 2.16
N ALA A 18 0.07 -11.26 2.56
CA ALA A 18 1.07 -10.55 3.36
C ALA A 18 1.55 -9.23 2.70
N PRO A 19 1.94 -9.19 1.41
CA PRO A 19 2.42 -7.96 0.78
C PRO A 19 1.30 -7.06 0.22
N LYS A 20 0.04 -7.20 0.65
CA LYS A 20 -1.11 -6.43 0.10
C LYS A 20 -0.99 -4.89 0.17
N SER A 21 -0.04 -4.36 0.95
CA SER A 21 0.10 -2.91 1.19
C SER A 21 1.20 -2.24 0.34
N VAL A 22 1.82 -2.97 -0.59
CA VAL A 22 2.76 -2.41 -1.58
C VAL A 22 2.13 -2.39 -2.98
N THR A 23 2.83 -1.85 -3.98
CA THR A 23 2.35 -1.85 -5.36
C THR A 23 2.28 -3.26 -5.92
N ALA A 24 1.34 -3.52 -6.84
CA ALA A 24 1.10 -4.86 -7.37
C ALA A 24 2.36 -5.57 -7.90
N PRO A 25 3.26 -4.94 -8.68
CA PRO A 25 4.48 -5.61 -9.13
C PRO A 25 5.41 -6.03 -7.98
N VAL A 26 5.53 -5.18 -6.95
CA VAL A 26 6.34 -5.48 -5.77
C VAL A 26 5.69 -6.59 -4.94
N ALA A 27 4.36 -6.56 -4.79
CA ALA A 27 3.61 -7.57 -4.07
C ALA A 27 3.75 -8.96 -4.71
N MET A 28 3.71 -9.01 -6.05
CA MET A 28 3.91 -10.24 -6.81
C MET A 28 5.29 -10.86 -6.55
N GLY A 29 6.36 -10.06 -6.64
CA GLY A 29 7.72 -10.54 -6.39
C GLY A 29 7.95 -11.01 -4.95
N ILE A 30 7.38 -10.30 -3.96
CA ILE A 30 7.45 -10.74 -2.56
C ILE A 30 6.67 -12.05 -2.35
N ALA A 31 5.46 -12.16 -2.92
CA ALA A 31 4.65 -13.37 -2.78
C ALA A 31 5.35 -14.59 -3.40
N GLU A 32 6.00 -14.43 -4.55
CA GLU A 32 6.79 -15.49 -5.18
C GLU A 32 7.91 -15.99 -4.26
N GLN A 33 8.64 -15.07 -3.61
CA GLN A 33 9.71 -15.43 -2.66
C GLN A 33 9.17 -16.10 -1.39
N LEU A 34 7.96 -15.74 -0.95
CA LEU A 34 7.31 -16.34 0.21
C LEU A 34 6.63 -17.68 -0.12
N GLY A 35 6.57 -18.10 -1.39
CA GLY A 35 5.81 -19.28 -1.80
C GLY A 35 4.29 -19.08 -1.65
N GLY A 36 3.81 -17.87 -1.94
CA GLY A 36 2.40 -17.57 -2.20
C GLY A 36 2.12 -17.45 -3.69
N ILE A 37 0.86 -17.23 -4.05
CA ILE A 37 0.38 -17.02 -5.43
C ILE A 37 0.54 -15.54 -5.83
N PRO A 38 1.41 -15.19 -6.81
CA PRO A 38 1.64 -13.80 -7.22
C PRO A 38 0.39 -13.10 -7.76
N ALA A 39 -0.45 -13.82 -8.52
CA ALA A 39 -1.69 -13.27 -9.06
C ALA A 39 -2.64 -12.79 -7.95
N LEU A 40 -2.76 -13.54 -6.84
CA LEU A 40 -3.58 -13.12 -5.71
C LEU A 40 -2.95 -11.95 -4.95
N ALA A 41 -1.62 -11.89 -4.85
CA ALA A 41 -0.92 -10.76 -4.25
C ALA A 41 -1.20 -9.45 -5.02
N ALA A 42 -1.20 -9.51 -6.36
CA ALA A 42 -1.58 -8.37 -7.19
C ALA A 42 -3.03 -7.93 -6.93
N VAL A 43 -3.96 -8.88 -6.86
CA VAL A 43 -5.37 -8.60 -6.55
C VAL A 43 -5.51 -7.93 -5.18
N PHE A 44 -4.87 -8.46 -4.14
CA PHE A 44 -4.94 -7.87 -2.80
C PHE A 44 -4.30 -6.49 -2.71
N ALA A 45 -3.21 -6.25 -3.45
CA ALA A 45 -2.58 -4.94 -3.56
C ALA A 45 -3.53 -3.91 -4.22
N VAL A 46 -4.15 -4.28 -5.34
CA VAL A 46 -5.12 -3.41 -6.02
C VAL A 46 -6.32 -3.12 -5.13
N LEU A 47 -6.90 -4.14 -4.49
CA LEU A 47 -8.03 -3.97 -3.57
C LEU A 47 -7.68 -3.06 -2.39
N THR A 48 -6.51 -3.25 -1.78
CA THR A 48 -6.06 -2.41 -0.66
C THR A 48 -5.92 -0.95 -1.10
N GLY A 49 -5.26 -0.69 -2.23
CA GLY A 49 -5.12 0.65 -2.76
C GLY A 49 -6.44 1.30 -3.16
N LEU A 50 -7.35 0.52 -3.77
CA LEU A 50 -8.65 1.00 -4.20
C LEU A 50 -9.53 1.37 -2.99
N ILE A 51 -9.59 0.51 -1.98
CA ILE A 51 -10.36 0.77 -0.75
C ILE A 51 -9.90 2.08 -0.14
N GLY A 52 -8.60 2.27 0.07
CA GLY A 52 -8.10 3.51 0.65
C GLY A 52 -8.34 4.73 -0.23
N ALA A 53 -8.19 4.63 -1.55
CA ALA A 53 -8.50 5.72 -2.48
C ALA A 53 -9.98 6.17 -2.46
N ILE A 54 -10.91 5.22 -2.29
CA ILE A 54 -12.35 5.51 -2.23
C ILE A 54 -12.75 6.01 -0.84
N SER A 55 -12.22 5.41 0.23
CA SER A 55 -12.60 5.74 1.60
C SER A 55 -11.92 7.00 2.14
N ALA A 56 -10.79 7.42 1.57
CA ALA A 56 -9.94 8.48 2.11
C ALA A 56 -10.67 9.79 2.37
N LYS A 57 -11.53 10.25 1.45
CA LYS A 57 -12.27 11.50 1.64
C LYS A 57 -13.10 11.44 2.92
N TYR A 58 -13.94 10.41 3.04
CA TYR A 58 -14.84 10.26 4.19
C TYR A 58 -14.06 10.09 5.49
N LEU A 59 -12.97 9.32 5.46
CA LEU A 59 -12.11 9.12 6.62
C LEU A 59 -11.45 10.43 7.06
N PHE A 60 -10.87 11.19 6.13
CA PHE A 60 -10.23 12.46 6.46
C PHE A 60 -11.22 13.53 6.91
N ASP A 61 -12.44 13.55 6.34
CA ASP A 61 -13.51 14.44 6.77
C ASP A 61 -13.97 14.08 8.20
N ALA A 62 -14.16 12.79 8.50
CA ALA A 62 -14.53 12.32 9.84
C ALA A 62 -13.45 12.59 10.89
N LEU A 63 -12.17 12.49 10.50
CA LEU A 63 -11.02 12.79 11.37
C LEU A 63 -10.70 14.30 11.46
N GLY A 64 -11.43 15.16 10.73
CA GLY A 64 -11.18 16.61 10.73
C GLY A 64 -9.82 17.01 10.14
N VAL A 65 -9.20 16.17 9.30
CA VAL A 65 -7.91 16.48 8.68
C VAL A 65 -8.16 17.51 7.59
N VAL A 66 -7.82 18.78 7.79
CA VAL A 66 -8.08 19.84 6.79
C VAL A 66 -6.98 19.96 5.73
N PRO A 67 -5.68 19.95 6.07
CA PRO A 67 -4.63 20.28 5.10
C PRO A 67 -4.50 19.25 3.97
N VAL A 68 -4.58 19.73 2.72
CA VAL A 68 -4.53 18.88 1.50
C VAL A 68 -3.19 18.17 1.34
N GLN A 69 -2.11 18.78 1.84
CA GLN A 69 -0.75 18.21 1.83
C GLN A 69 -0.68 16.97 2.72
N ILE A 70 -1.26 17.04 3.93
CA ILE A 70 -1.32 15.93 4.88
C ILE A 70 -2.19 14.81 4.31
N ARG A 71 -3.38 15.16 3.77
CA ARG A 71 -4.27 14.19 3.11
C ARG A 71 -3.56 13.49 1.96
N GLY A 72 -2.86 14.26 1.13
CA GLY A 72 -2.10 13.75 -0.02
C GLY A 72 -1.01 12.78 0.41
N PHE A 73 -0.15 13.19 1.33
CA PHE A 73 0.92 12.34 1.85
C PHE A 73 0.37 11.05 2.47
N ALA A 74 -0.62 11.15 3.36
CA ALA A 74 -1.24 10.01 4.01
C ALA A 74 -1.89 9.05 2.99
N LEU A 75 -2.59 9.58 1.99
CA LEU A 75 -3.22 8.77 0.94
C LEU A 75 -2.18 8.07 0.06
N GLY A 76 -1.11 8.75 -0.32
CA GLY A 76 0.00 8.16 -1.07
C GLY A 76 0.69 7.04 -0.28
N THR A 77 0.92 7.23 1.02
CA THR A 77 1.50 6.19 1.88
C THR A 77 0.57 4.98 2.04
N ALA A 78 -0.72 5.20 2.32
CA ALA A 78 -1.66 4.13 2.65
C ALA A 78 -2.19 3.37 1.44
N SER A 79 -2.27 4.02 0.28
CA SER A 79 -2.87 3.46 -0.95
C SER A 79 -1.93 3.48 -2.16
N HIS A 80 -0.64 3.68 -1.90
CA HIS A 80 0.45 3.56 -2.88
C HIS A 80 0.13 4.31 -4.20
N GLY A 81 0.43 3.73 -5.35
CA GLY A 81 0.22 4.39 -6.65
C GLY A 81 -1.24 4.76 -6.94
N ILE A 82 -2.20 3.95 -6.49
CA ILE A 82 -3.64 4.21 -6.72
C ILE A 82 -4.09 5.43 -5.91
N GLY A 83 -3.65 5.52 -4.64
CA GLY A 83 -3.87 6.66 -3.78
C GLY A 83 -3.26 7.94 -4.33
N ALA A 84 -2.01 7.87 -4.81
CA ALA A 84 -1.33 9.02 -5.39
C ALA A 84 -2.03 9.54 -6.66
N ALA A 85 -2.45 8.63 -7.56
CA ALA A 85 -3.24 9.00 -8.73
C ALA A 85 -4.57 9.66 -8.33
N ARG A 86 -5.26 9.13 -7.30
CA ARG A 86 -6.48 9.72 -6.77
C ARG A 86 -6.24 11.10 -6.15
N ALA A 87 -5.19 11.27 -5.36
CA ALA A 87 -4.83 12.55 -4.75
C ALA A 87 -4.62 13.63 -5.81
N MET A 88 -3.88 13.30 -6.87
CA MET A 88 -3.60 14.19 -8.00
C MET A 88 -4.84 14.56 -8.79
N HIS A 89 -5.80 13.64 -8.97
CA HIS A 89 -7.09 13.96 -9.58
C HIS A 89 -7.97 14.90 -8.72
N VAL A 90 -7.79 14.89 -7.39
CA VAL A 90 -8.58 15.73 -6.47
C VAL A 90 -7.96 17.11 -6.29
N ASN A 91 -6.64 17.19 -6.14
CA ASN A 91 -5.92 18.43 -5.93
C ASN A 91 -4.43 18.24 -6.29
N SER A 92 -3.85 19.21 -7.01
CA SER A 92 -2.45 19.15 -7.46
C SER A 92 -1.44 19.06 -6.31
N ASP A 93 -1.66 19.81 -5.23
CA ASP A 93 -0.76 19.79 -4.07
C ASP A 93 -0.87 18.46 -3.33
N ALA A 94 -2.09 17.97 -3.11
CA ALA A 94 -2.29 16.64 -2.54
C ALA A 94 -1.59 15.56 -3.38
N GLY A 95 -1.66 15.66 -4.71
CA GLY A 95 -0.93 14.81 -5.65
C GLY A 95 0.59 14.89 -5.48
N ALA A 96 1.15 16.10 -5.36
CA ALA A 96 2.58 16.29 -5.16
C ALA A 96 3.08 15.64 -3.86
N TYR A 97 2.36 15.83 -2.75
CA TYR A 97 2.69 15.21 -1.46
C TYR A 97 2.49 13.68 -1.48
N ALA A 98 1.49 13.18 -2.20
CA ALA A 98 1.33 11.74 -2.41
C ALA A 98 2.48 11.14 -3.24
N GLY A 99 2.96 11.88 -4.24
CA GLY A 99 4.15 11.52 -5.02
C GLY A 99 5.42 11.48 -4.15
N LEU A 100 5.60 12.47 -3.26
CA LEU A 100 6.67 12.48 -2.26
C LEU A 100 6.62 11.23 -1.37
N ALA A 101 5.43 10.90 -0.86
CA ALA A 101 5.22 9.69 -0.04
C ALA A 101 5.63 8.41 -0.79
N LEU A 102 5.26 8.31 -2.07
CA LEU A 102 5.60 7.16 -2.91
C LEU A 102 7.10 7.07 -3.19
N GLY A 103 7.75 8.20 -3.51
CA GLY A 103 9.20 8.27 -3.69
C GLY A 103 9.96 7.85 -2.43
N LEU A 104 9.56 8.36 -1.26
CA LEU A 104 10.13 7.95 0.03
C LEU A 104 9.92 6.47 0.31
N GLN A 105 8.74 5.93 0.02
CA GLN A 105 8.43 4.51 0.21
C GLN A 105 9.36 3.63 -0.64
N VAL A 106 9.65 4.01 -1.90
CA VAL A 106 10.58 3.28 -2.77
C VAL A 106 12.01 3.35 -2.26
N VAL A 107 12.50 4.54 -1.88
CA VAL A 107 13.86 4.71 -1.36
C VAL A 107 14.05 3.90 -0.08
N LEU A 108 13.12 4.02 0.87
CA LEU A 108 13.16 3.27 2.12
C LEU A 108 13.12 1.77 1.88
N ALA A 109 12.22 1.27 1.02
CA ALA A 109 12.16 -0.15 0.68
C ALA A 109 13.48 -0.64 0.04
N SER A 110 14.05 0.13 -0.88
CA SER A 110 15.28 -0.22 -1.60
C SER A 110 16.52 -0.28 -0.70
N VAL A 111 16.54 0.49 0.39
CA VAL A 111 17.67 0.50 1.34
C VAL A 111 17.43 -0.45 2.52
N LEU A 112 16.25 -0.40 3.13
CA LEU A 112 15.96 -1.15 4.36
C LEU A 112 15.79 -2.65 4.11
N ILE A 113 15.14 -3.05 3.00
CA ILE A 113 14.90 -4.48 2.74
C ILE A 113 16.24 -5.24 2.58
N PRO A 114 17.20 -4.80 1.74
CA PRO A 114 18.49 -5.49 1.64
C PRO A 114 19.31 -5.45 2.93
N LEU A 115 19.21 -4.38 3.72
CA LEU A 115 19.94 -4.26 4.98
C LEU A 115 19.40 -5.23 6.04
N ILE A 116 18.07 -5.31 6.18
CA ILE A 116 17.41 -6.25 7.10
C ILE A 116 17.70 -7.69 6.69
N ALA A 117 17.65 -8.00 5.39
CA ALA A 117 17.96 -9.33 4.85
C ALA A 117 19.42 -9.77 5.06
N ARG A 118 20.34 -8.86 5.39
CA ARG A 118 21.73 -9.22 5.76
C ARG A 118 21.90 -9.52 7.25
N ILE A 119 20.95 -9.07 8.08
CA ILE A 119 21.01 -9.18 9.55
C ILE A 119 20.17 -10.36 10.04
N LEU A 120 19.10 -10.70 9.32
CA LEU A 120 18.30 -11.92 9.48
C LEU A 120 18.96 -13.10 8.75
#